data_AF-A0A133V4G5-F1
#
_entry.id   AF-A0A133V4G5-F1
#
_cell.length_a   1.000
_cell.length_b   1.000
_cell.length_c   1.000
_cell.angle_alpha   90.00
_cell.angle_beta   90.00
_cell.angle_gamma   90.00
#
_symmetry.space_group_name_H-M   'P 1'
#
loop_
_entity.id
_entity.type
_entity.pdbx_description
1 polymer ?
#
loop_
_entity_poly.entity_id
_entity_poly.type
_entity_poly.pdbx_seq_one_letter_code
_entity_poly.pdbx_strand_id
1 'polypeptide(L)'
;MTHRSLELYGNNTKPTLLFYITLGMMTKLPLIGPIVRKIAEWYGENKHGAYVLTKEEALKIAEKSSSIAVGKCACRKTFENCGNPLETDLVFGIGFDVFREISPDEYREIGTREAKRIISECSDVGLVQAVMECEGDLYAMCNCCTCCCVPLRLFRDYGIETAWKEKPDDLIERISDA
;
A
#
# COMPACT_ATOMS: atom_id res chain seq x y z
N MET A 1 -0.65 2.86 20.19
CA MET A 1 0.04 4.13 19.86
C MET A 1 -0.71 4.68 18.64
N THR A 2 -1.27 5.89 18.70
CA THR A 2 -2.17 6.37 17.63
C THR A 2 -1.38 6.87 16.42
N HIS A 3 -1.38 6.12 15.32
CA HIS A 3 -0.75 6.53 14.06
C HIS A 3 -1.73 7.43 13.28
N ARG A 4 -1.86 8.69 13.70
CA ARG A 4 -2.85 9.65 13.19
C ARG A 4 -2.91 9.76 11.66
N SER A 5 -1.76 9.67 10.98
CA SER A 5 -1.71 9.71 9.51
C SER A 5 -2.38 8.48 8.86
N LEU A 6 -2.20 7.28 9.42
CA LEU A 6 -2.86 6.05 8.97
C LEU A 6 -4.35 6.06 9.31
N GLU A 7 -4.73 6.54 10.49
CA GLU A 7 -6.14 6.71 10.87
C GLU A 7 -6.86 7.68 9.92
N LEU A 8 -6.22 8.81 9.60
CA LEU A 8 -6.77 9.78 8.65
C LEU A 8 -6.93 9.15 7.26
N TYR A 9 -5.90 8.45 6.78
CA TYR A 9 -5.94 7.72 5.52
C TYR A 9 -7.05 6.68 5.51
N GLY A 10 -7.12 5.80 6.51
CA GLY A 10 -8.11 4.72 6.59
C GLY A 10 -9.54 5.25 6.58
N ASN A 11 -9.84 6.25 7.42
CA ASN A 11 -11.16 6.89 7.47
C ASN A 11 -11.53 7.66 6.19
N ASN A 12 -10.53 8.08 5.40
CA ASN A 12 -10.73 8.89 4.20
C ASN A 12 -10.12 8.22 2.96
N THR A 13 -10.15 6.89 2.90
CA THR A 13 -9.40 6.13 1.90
C THR A 13 -9.77 6.55 0.47
N LYS A 14 -11.05 6.46 0.10
CA LYS A 14 -11.53 6.83 -1.25
C LYS A 14 -11.20 8.27 -1.66
N PRO A 15 -11.55 9.31 -0.88
CA PRO A 15 -11.21 10.69 -1.24
C PRO A 15 -9.69 10.92 -1.31
N THR A 16 -8.90 10.29 -0.43
CA THR A 16 -7.43 10.39 -0.45
C THR A 16 -6.84 9.80 -1.74
N LEU A 17 -7.30 8.61 -2.16
CA LEU A 17 -6.86 7.99 -3.42
C LEU A 17 -7.23 8.82 -4.65
N LEU A 18 -8.44 9.39 -4.68
CA LEU A 18 -8.87 10.29 -5.76
C LEU A 18 -8.04 11.57 -5.79
N PHE A 19 -7.72 12.13 -4.61
CA PHE A 19 -6.86 13.30 -4.48
C PHE A 19 -5.46 13.03 -5.02
N TYR A 20 -4.81 11.92 -4.66
CA TYR A 20 -3.50 11.57 -5.19
C TYR A 20 -3.48 11.44 -6.71
N ILE A 21 -4.46 10.75 -7.30
CA ILE A 21 -4.56 10.64 -8.76
C ILE A 21 -4.80 12.01 -9.41
N THR A 22 -5.59 12.88 -8.78
CA THR A 22 -5.81 14.26 -9.26
C THR A 22 -4.51 15.08 -9.23
N LEU A 23 -3.74 15.00 -8.14
CA LEU A 23 -2.40 15.62 -8.07
C LEU A 23 -1.47 15.07 -9.15
N GLY A 24 -1.49 13.76 -9.39
CA GLY A 24 -0.78 13.13 -10.49
C GLY A 24 -1.11 13.76 -11.83
N MET A 25 -2.40 13.95 -12.15
CA MET A 25 -2.82 14.62 -13.38
C MET A 25 -2.32 16.06 -13.47
N MET A 26 -2.33 16.81 -12.35
CA MET A 26 -1.85 18.19 -12.31
C MET A 26 -0.35 18.32 -12.64
N THR A 27 0.45 17.26 -12.45
CA THR A 27 1.87 17.26 -12.87
C THR A 27 2.06 17.44 -14.38
N LYS A 28 1.02 17.20 -15.19
CA LYS A 28 1.03 17.36 -16.65
C LYS A 28 0.69 18.79 -17.11
N LEU A 29 0.30 19.68 -16.20
CA LEU A 29 -0.01 21.07 -16.53
C LEU A 29 1.27 21.90 -16.70
N PRO A 30 1.40 22.72 -17.75
CA PRO A 30 2.66 23.39 -18.07
C PRO A 30 3.10 24.42 -17.02
N LEU A 31 2.15 25.11 -16.37
CA LEU A 31 2.48 26.20 -15.44
C LEU A 31 2.78 25.72 -14.02
N ILE A 32 2.03 24.73 -13.54
CA ILE A 32 2.12 24.28 -12.13
C ILE A 32 2.73 22.88 -11.99
N GLY A 33 2.83 22.12 -13.09
CA GLY A 33 3.23 20.72 -13.08
C GLY A 33 4.58 20.44 -12.41
N PRO A 34 5.64 21.21 -12.70
CA PRO A 34 6.94 21.02 -12.04
C PRO A 34 6.88 21.24 -10.51
N ILE A 35 6.10 22.21 -10.04
CA ILE A 35 5.93 22.50 -8.61
C ILE A 35 5.15 21.36 -7.94
N VAL A 36 4.04 20.94 -8.56
CA VAL A 36 3.22 19.83 -8.05
C VAL A 36 4.05 18.55 -7.98
N ARG A 37 4.83 18.25 -9.02
CA ARG A 37 5.76 17.10 -9.03
C ARG A 37 6.73 17.19 -7.88
N LYS A 38 7.42 18.32 -7.69
CA LYS A 38 8.39 18.50 -6.60
C LYS A 38 7.76 18.27 -5.22
N ILE A 39 6.53 18.73 -5.00
CA ILE A 39 5.79 18.50 -3.75
C ILE A 39 5.41 17.03 -3.59
N ALA A 40 4.94 16.38 -4.66
CA ALA A 40 4.59 14.97 -4.66
C ALA A 40 5.82 14.10 -4.39
N GLU A 41 6.96 14.41 -5.01
CA GLU A 41 8.22 13.70 -4.78
C GLU A 41 8.70 13.86 -3.33
N TRP A 42 8.65 15.09 -2.79
CA TRP A 42 8.99 15.32 -1.40
C TRP A 42 8.10 14.52 -0.44
N TYR A 43 6.79 14.45 -0.73
CA TYR A 43 5.85 13.66 0.07
C TYR A 43 6.14 12.16 -0.01
N GLY A 44 6.38 11.63 -1.22
CA GLY A 44 6.73 10.23 -1.40
C GLY A 44 8.00 9.87 -0.63
N GLU A 45 9.05 10.68 -0.80
CA GLU A 45 10.35 10.47 -0.15
C GLU A 45 10.24 10.45 1.39
N ASN A 46 9.51 11.42 1.97
CA ASN A 46 9.58 11.68 3.42
C ASN A 46 8.39 11.15 4.23
N LYS A 47 7.26 10.83 3.59
CA LYS A 47 6.01 10.53 4.31
C LYS A 47 5.38 9.19 3.94
N HIS A 48 5.36 8.80 2.67
CA HIS A 48 4.66 7.59 2.27
C HIS A 48 5.34 6.92 1.09
N GLY A 49 5.65 5.63 1.21
CA GLY A 49 6.36 4.88 0.16
C GLY A 49 5.76 3.50 -0.06
N ALA A 50 6.09 2.91 -1.21
CA ALA A 50 5.87 1.51 -1.50
C ALA A 50 7.17 0.87 -1.97
N TYR A 51 7.46 -0.34 -1.50
CA TYR A 51 8.62 -1.12 -1.90
C TYR A 51 8.17 -2.40 -2.60
N VAL A 52 8.68 -2.66 -3.81
CA VAL A 52 8.39 -3.91 -4.55
C VAL A 52 8.99 -5.09 -3.79
N LEU A 53 8.22 -6.17 -3.69
CA LEU A 53 8.66 -7.44 -3.13
C LEU A 53 8.64 -8.53 -4.18
N THR A 54 9.57 -9.47 -4.07
CA THR A 54 9.40 -10.80 -4.67
C THR A 54 8.33 -11.59 -3.90
N LYS A 55 7.80 -12.66 -4.52
CA LYS A 55 6.84 -13.55 -3.86
C LYS A 55 7.45 -14.13 -2.59
N GLU A 56 8.71 -14.56 -2.64
CA GLU A 56 9.44 -15.15 -1.53
C GLU A 56 9.59 -14.18 -0.36
N GLU A 57 9.90 -12.91 -0.64
CA GLU A 57 10.00 -11.87 0.39
C GLU A 57 8.64 -11.58 1.03
N ALA A 58 7.58 -11.48 0.24
CA ALA A 58 6.22 -11.31 0.75
C ALA A 58 5.80 -12.47 1.66
N LEU A 59 6.12 -13.71 1.29
CA LEU A 59 5.89 -14.88 2.12
C LEU A 59 6.69 -14.83 3.42
N LYS A 60 7.95 -14.38 3.38
CA LYS A 60 8.81 -14.23 4.56
C LYS A 60 8.33 -13.13 5.50
N ILE A 61 7.79 -12.03 4.96
CA ILE A 61 7.15 -10.98 5.77
C ILE A 61 5.94 -11.55 6.50
N ALA A 62 5.06 -12.29 5.81
CA ALA A 62 3.90 -12.94 6.44
C ALA A 62 4.30 -13.96 7.53
N GLU A 63 5.47 -14.61 7.42
CA GLU A 63 5.99 -15.49 8.48
C GLU A 63 6.46 -14.73 9.71
N LYS A 64 7.05 -13.55 9.52
CA LYS A 64 7.58 -12.69 10.58
C LYS A 64 6.50 -11.88 11.28
N SER A 65 5.36 -11.62 10.65
CA SER A 65 4.28 -10.84 11.25
C SER A 65 3.55 -11.63 12.35
N SER A 66 3.56 -11.12 13.59
CA SER A 66 2.85 -11.68 14.74
C SER A 66 1.32 -11.69 14.55
N SER A 67 0.78 -10.60 14.00
CA SER A 67 -0.65 -10.37 13.81
C SER A 67 -0.91 -9.91 12.38
N ILE A 68 -1.89 -10.52 11.72
CA ILE A 68 -2.26 -10.21 10.34
C ILE A 68 -3.78 -10.10 10.23
N ALA A 69 -4.25 -9.06 9.56
CA ALA A 69 -5.63 -8.97 9.12
C ALA A 69 -5.69 -8.75 7.61
N VAL A 70 -6.74 -9.26 6.98
CA VAL A 70 -7.02 -9.03 5.57
C VAL A 70 -8.23 -8.11 5.41
N GLY A 71 -8.12 -7.15 4.51
CA GLY A 71 -9.21 -6.30 4.07
C GLY A 71 -9.31 -6.24 2.55
N LYS A 72 -10.27 -5.45 2.07
CA LYS A 72 -10.45 -5.19 0.65
C LYS A 72 -9.44 -4.15 0.16
N CYS A 73 -8.77 -4.42 -0.95
CA CYS A 73 -7.87 -3.44 -1.58
C CYS A 73 -8.62 -2.14 -1.91
N ALA A 74 -8.22 -1.09 -1.20
CA ALA A 74 -8.74 0.27 -1.33
C ALA A 74 -8.77 0.78 -2.78
N CYS A 75 -7.70 0.53 -3.54
CA CYS A 75 -7.58 0.99 -4.92
C CYS A 75 -8.59 0.29 -5.84
N ARG A 76 -8.69 -1.04 -5.79
CA ARG A 76 -9.64 -1.78 -6.64
C ARG A 76 -11.09 -1.49 -6.26
N LYS A 77 -11.40 -1.40 -4.95
CA LYS A 77 -12.72 -0.99 -4.46
C LYS A 77 -13.10 0.43 -4.91
N THR A 78 -12.11 1.31 -5.10
CA THR A 78 -12.37 2.71 -5.50
C THR A 78 -12.54 2.87 -7.01
N PHE A 79 -11.69 2.21 -7.80
CA PHE A 79 -11.61 2.45 -9.25
C PHE A 79 -12.29 1.38 -10.10
N GLU A 80 -12.44 0.16 -9.61
CA GLU A 80 -13.18 -0.94 -10.27
C GLU A 80 -12.74 -1.23 -11.72
N ASN A 81 -11.48 -0.95 -12.07
CA ASN A 81 -10.95 -1.12 -13.44
C ASN A 81 -10.60 -2.59 -13.80
N CYS A 82 -10.85 -3.56 -12.93
CA CYS A 82 -10.57 -4.99 -13.19
C CYS A 82 -11.40 -5.93 -12.28
N GLY A 83 -11.50 -7.19 -12.68
CA GLY A 83 -12.12 -8.28 -11.91
C GLY A 83 -11.19 -9.04 -10.97
N ASN A 84 -10.03 -8.48 -10.59
CA ASN A 84 -9.11 -9.15 -9.66
C ASN A 84 -9.74 -9.30 -8.26
N PRO A 85 -9.36 -10.33 -7.47
CA PRO A 85 -9.94 -10.59 -6.14
C PRO A 85 -9.85 -9.36 -5.22
N LEU A 86 -10.87 -9.02 -4.43
CA LEU A 86 -10.83 -7.78 -3.62
C LEU A 86 -10.12 -7.93 -2.27
N GLU A 87 -10.35 -9.02 -1.54
CA GLU A 87 -9.85 -9.29 -0.18
C GLU A 87 -8.38 -9.74 -0.21
N THR A 88 -7.47 -8.78 -0.46
CA THR A 88 -6.03 -9.07 -0.63
C THR A 88 -5.11 -7.98 -0.05
N ASP A 89 -5.65 -7.08 0.76
CA ASP A 89 -4.85 -6.08 1.48
C ASP A 89 -4.51 -6.63 2.85
N LEU A 90 -3.24 -6.94 3.10
CA LEU A 90 -2.79 -7.58 4.33
C LEU A 90 -2.17 -6.53 5.23
N VAL A 91 -2.74 -6.27 6.40
CA VAL A 91 -2.19 -5.34 7.39
C VAL A 91 -1.55 -6.09 8.54
N PHE A 92 -0.46 -5.54 9.07
CA PHE A 92 0.33 -6.12 10.17
C PHE A 92 0.95 -5.02 11.02
N GLY A 93 1.45 -5.37 12.21
CA GLY A 93 2.03 -4.42 13.16
C GLY A 93 1.09 -3.25 13.44
N ILE A 94 1.57 -2.01 13.29
CA ILE A 94 0.73 -0.82 13.51
C ILE A 94 -0.47 -0.73 12.56
N GLY A 95 -0.36 -1.30 11.35
CA GLY A 95 -1.49 -1.36 10.42
C GLY A 95 -2.58 -2.32 10.92
N PHE A 96 -2.20 -3.43 11.54
CA PHE A 96 -3.18 -4.34 12.15
C PHE A 96 -4.02 -3.61 13.19
N ASP A 97 -3.36 -2.93 14.14
CA ASP A 97 -4.03 -2.21 15.22
C ASP A 97 -4.98 -1.13 14.68
N VAL A 98 -4.46 -0.26 13.80
CA VAL A 98 -5.23 0.89 13.28
C VAL A 98 -6.43 0.43 12.46
N PHE A 99 -6.25 -0.47 11.50
CA PHE A 99 -7.33 -0.86 10.58
C PHE A 99 -8.38 -1.76 11.25
N ARG A 100 -8.00 -2.57 12.25
CA ARG A 100 -8.96 -3.33 13.06
C ARG A 100 -9.76 -2.43 14.00
N GLU A 101 -9.21 -1.29 14.43
CA GLU A 101 -9.93 -0.30 15.25
C GLU A 101 -10.90 0.55 14.42
N ILE A 102 -10.44 1.16 13.32
CA ILE A 102 -11.25 2.12 12.55
C ILE A 102 -12.20 1.44 11.55
N SER A 103 -11.97 0.18 11.19
CA SER A 103 -12.77 -0.56 10.20
C SER A 103 -12.89 -2.05 10.54
N PRO A 104 -13.42 -2.39 11.75
CA PRO A 104 -13.48 -3.76 12.25
C PRO A 104 -14.31 -4.70 11.36
N ASP A 105 -15.29 -4.17 10.62
CA ASP A 105 -16.13 -4.94 9.72
C ASP A 105 -15.50 -5.16 8.33
N GLU A 106 -14.47 -4.37 7.98
CA GLU A 106 -13.77 -4.49 6.68
C GLU A 106 -12.49 -5.31 6.76
N TYR A 107 -11.82 -5.32 7.91
CA TYR A 107 -10.57 -6.06 8.12
C TYR A 107 -10.82 -7.23 9.06
N ARG A 108 -10.60 -8.47 8.62
CA ARG A 108 -10.73 -9.67 9.45
C ARG A 108 -9.35 -10.23 9.79
N GLU A 109 -9.15 -10.61 11.04
CA GLU A 109 -7.91 -11.28 11.47
C GLU A 109 -7.75 -12.65 10.82
N ILE A 110 -6.52 -12.96 10.39
CA ILE A 110 -6.16 -14.21 9.72
C ILE A 110 -4.81 -14.72 10.21
N GLY A 111 -4.58 -16.03 10.06
CA GLY A 111 -3.28 -16.64 10.37
C GLY A 111 -2.30 -16.61 9.19
N THR A 112 -1.02 -16.83 9.47
CA THR A 112 0.07 -16.90 8.48
C THR A 112 -0.23 -17.82 7.30
N ARG A 113 -0.88 -18.97 7.53
CA ARG A 113 -1.23 -19.92 6.45
C ARG A 113 -2.20 -19.31 5.44
N GLU A 114 -3.19 -18.57 5.91
CA GLU A 114 -4.16 -17.89 5.04
C GLU A 114 -3.51 -16.70 4.32
N ALA A 115 -2.68 -15.92 5.02
CA ALA A 115 -1.93 -14.81 4.42
C ALA A 115 -1.05 -15.29 3.25
N LYS A 116 -0.27 -16.36 3.46
CA LYS A 116 0.57 -16.97 2.41
C LYS A 116 -0.22 -17.50 1.22
N ARG A 117 -1.41 -18.06 1.48
CA ARG A 117 -2.32 -18.51 0.42
C ARG A 117 -2.79 -17.33 -0.42
N ILE A 118 -3.25 -16.25 0.21
CA ILE A 118 -3.67 -15.01 -0.49
C ILE A 118 -2.53 -14.45 -1.33
N ILE A 119 -1.32 -14.34 -0.77
CA ILE A 119 -0.12 -13.86 -1.49
C ILE A 119 0.15 -14.73 -2.72
N SER A 120 0.07 -16.05 -2.57
CA SER A 120 0.32 -16.99 -3.67
C SER A 120 -0.74 -16.86 -4.76
N GLU A 121 -2.02 -16.88 -4.39
CA GLU A 121 -3.15 -16.71 -5.32
C GLU A 121 -3.05 -15.37 -6.07
N CYS A 122 -2.65 -14.30 -5.39
CA CYS A 122 -2.43 -12.99 -6.00
C CYS A 122 -1.26 -12.99 -7.00
N SER A 123 -0.14 -13.59 -6.61
CA SER A 123 1.04 -13.72 -7.47
C SER A 123 0.74 -14.55 -8.72
N ASP A 124 -0.02 -15.63 -8.57
CA ASP A 124 -0.37 -16.55 -9.67
C ASP A 124 -1.27 -15.88 -10.73
N VAL A 125 -2.04 -14.84 -10.36
CA VAL A 125 -2.81 -14.01 -11.30
C VAL A 125 -2.08 -12.71 -11.70
N GLY A 126 -0.79 -12.58 -11.36
CA GLY A 126 0.07 -11.48 -11.79
C GLY A 126 -0.06 -10.19 -10.99
N LEU A 127 -0.62 -10.24 -9.76
CA LEU A 127 -0.58 -9.09 -8.85
C LEU A 127 0.80 -8.97 -8.21
N VAL A 128 1.34 -7.75 -8.22
CA VAL A 128 2.66 -7.43 -7.68
C VAL A 128 2.57 -7.24 -6.17
N GLN A 129 3.39 -7.96 -5.42
CA GLN A 129 3.50 -7.77 -3.98
C GLN A 129 4.32 -6.52 -3.69
N ALA A 130 3.82 -5.70 -2.76
CA ALA A 130 4.55 -4.54 -2.26
C ALA A 130 4.24 -4.32 -0.79
N VAL A 131 5.23 -3.84 -0.03
CA VAL A 131 4.99 -3.35 1.33
C VAL A 131 4.86 -1.83 1.32
N MET A 132 3.87 -1.34 2.05
CA MET A 132 3.55 0.07 2.20
C MET A 132 4.17 0.61 3.48
N GLU A 133 4.70 1.82 3.37
CA GLU A 133 5.33 2.56 4.45
C GLU A 133 4.62 3.88 4.67
N CYS A 134 4.36 4.21 5.93
CA CYS A 134 3.88 5.52 6.34
C CYS A 134 4.76 6.02 7.47
N GLU A 135 5.39 7.19 7.29
CA GLU A 135 6.24 7.85 8.28
C GLU A 135 7.34 6.95 8.90
N GLY A 136 7.83 5.97 8.13
CA GLY A 136 8.88 5.02 8.51
C GLY A 136 8.36 3.65 8.95
N ASP A 137 7.06 3.56 9.26
CA ASP A 137 6.42 2.31 9.70
C ASP A 137 5.87 1.51 8.51
N LEU A 138 6.28 0.24 8.43
CA LEU A 138 5.72 -0.72 7.48
C LEU A 138 4.39 -1.23 8.05
N TYR A 139 3.29 -1.03 7.32
CA TYR A 139 1.95 -1.24 7.89
C TYR A 139 1.06 -2.19 7.08
N ALA A 140 1.36 -2.38 5.79
CA ALA A 140 0.55 -3.23 4.93
C ALA A 140 1.37 -3.88 3.81
N MET A 141 0.99 -5.10 3.45
CA MET A 141 1.39 -5.78 2.23
C MET A 141 0.22 -5.76 1.24
N CYS A 142 0.41 -4.96 0.19
CA CYS A 142 -0.51 -4.82 -0.91
C CYS A 142 -0.23 -5.85 -2.03
N ASN A 143 -1.29 -6.30 -2.68
CA ASN A 143 -1.24 -7.12 -3.90
C ASN A 143 -1.78 -6.29 -5.08
N CYS A 144 -0.87 -5.57 -5.73
CA CYS A 144 -1.16 -4.46 -6.63
C CYS A 144 -1.42 -4.92 -8.07
N CYS A 145 -2.49 -4.38 -8.67
CA CYS A 145 -2.71 -4.44 -10.12
C CYS A 145 -2.28 -3.13 -10.78
N THR A 146 -1.82 -3.21 -12.02
CA THR A 146 -1.36 -2.04 -12.80
C THR A 146 -2.49 -1.09 -13.21
N CYS A 147 -3.76 -1.51 -13.13
CA CYS A 147 -4.91 -0.70 -13.55
C CYS A 147 -5.54 0.15 -12.43
N CYS A 148 -5.45 -0.28 -11.17
CA CYS A 148 -6.08 0.44 -10.05
C CYS A 148 -5.08 1.03 -9.06
N CYS A 149 -3.95 0.35 -8.81
CA CYS A 149 -2.99 0.73 -7.77
C CYS A 149 -2.53 2.17 -7.94
N VAL A 150 -2.80 3.01 -6.94
CA VAL A 150 -2.48 4.44 -6.99
C VAL A 150 -0.97 4.67 -7.05
N PRO A 151 -0.14 4.09 -6.15
CA PRO A 151 1.30 4.21 -6.27
C PRO A 151 1.83 3.85 -7.67
N LEU A 152 1.36 2.74 -8.27
CA LEU A 152 1.85 2.31 -9.61
C LEU A 152 1.46 3.30 -10.68
N ARG A 153 0.25 3.85 -10.62
CA ARG A 153 -0.21 4.86 -11.57
C ARG A 153 0.54 6.18 -11.40
N LEU A 154 0.83 6.60 -10.16
CA LEU A 154 1.66 7.78 -9.87
C LEU A 154 3.05 7.63 -10.48
N PHE A 155 3.70 6.48 -10.27
CA PHE A 155 4.98 6.15 -10.86
C PHE A 155 4.92 6.11 -12.40
N ARG A 156 4.08 5.22 -12.96
CA ARG A 156 4.04 4.93 -14.41
C ARG A 156 3.45 6.05 -15.26
N ASP A 157 2.31 6.61 -14.86
CA ASP A 157 1.51 7.50 -15.72
C ASP A 157 1.82 8.98 -15.52
N TYR A 158 2.39 9.32 -14.36
CA TYR A 158 2.63 10.70 -13.94
C TYR A 158 4.10 10.98 -13.61
N GLY A 159 4.96 9.96 -13.54
CA GLY A 159 6.40 10.09 -13.31
C GLY A 159 6.78 10.53 -11.90
N ILE A 160 5.95 10.20 -10.90
CA ILE A 160 6.26 10.45 -9.49
C ILE A 160 7.04 9.24 -8.99
N GLU A 161 8.36 9.31 -9.09
CA GLU A 161 9.25 8.16 -8.91
C GLU A 161 9.24 7.65 -7.46
N THR A 162 9.22 8.56 -6.50
CA THR A 162 9.19 8.24 -5.05
C THR A 162 7.90 7.55 -4.57
N ALA A 163 6.88 7.43 -5.42
CA ALA A 163 5.70 6.62 -5.11
C ALA A 163 6.04 5.12 -5.03
N TRP A 164 7.11 4.68 -5.72
CA TRP A 164 7.71 3.35 -5.62
C TRP A 164 9.20 3.50 -5.40
N LYS A 165 9.64 3.30 -4.16
CA LYS A 165 11.02 3.53 -3.76
C LYS A 165 11.89 2.32 -4.06
N GLU A 166 13.19 2.58 -4.19
CA GLU A 166 14.17 1.52 -4.10
C GLU A 166 14.07 0.83 -2.74
N LYS A 167 14.02 -0.50 -2.77
CA LYS A 167 13.91 -1.31 -1.56
C LYS A 167 15.23 -1.25 -0.79
N PRO A 168 15.22 -0.86 0.49
CA PRO A 168 16.43 -0.91 1.32
C PRO A 168 16.77 -2.36 1.68
N ASP A 169 18.06 -2.66 1.85
CA ASP A 169 18.56 -4.00 2.12
C ASP A 169 18.03 -4.59 3.44
N ASP A 170 17.69 -3.73 4.41
CA ASP A 170 17.20 -4.09 5.74
C ASP A 170 15.66 -4.12 5.84
N LEU A 171 14.93 -4.03 4.72
CA LEU A 171 13.47 -3.91 4.71
C LEU A 171 12.77 -5.04 5.49
N ILE A 172 13.29 -6.27 5.39
CA ILE A 172 12.67 -7.45 6.02
C ILE A 172 12.99 -7.50 7.52
N GLU A 173 14.13 -6.96 7.92
CA GLU A 173 14.57 -6.80 9.30
C GLU A 173 13.75 -5.72 10.02
N ARG A 174 13.26 -4.71 9.28
CA ARG A 174 12.36 -3.66 9.79
C ARG A 174 10.95 -4.14 10.09
N ILE A 175 10.57 -5.35 9.66
CA ILE A 175 9.34 -6.00 10.14
C ILE A 175 9.60 -6.44 11.57
N SER A 176 9.32 -5.54 12.52
CA SER A 176 9.44 -5.82 13.94
C SER A 176 8.28 -6.70 14.41
N ASP A 177 8.60 -7.64 15.29
CA ASP A 177 7.65 -8.34 16.15
C ASP A 177 6.99 -7.32 17.10
N ALA A 178 6.03 -6.54 16.60
CA ALA A 178 5.13 -5.73 17.42
C ALA A 178 3.94 -6.60 17.86
#